data_AF-A0A524BD19-F1
#
_entry.id   AF-A0A524BD19-F1
#
_cell.length_a   1.000
_cell.length_b   1.000
_cell.length_c   1.000
_cell.angle_alpha   90.00
_cell.angle_beta   90.00
_cell.angle_gamma   90.00
#
_symmetry.space_group_name_H-M   'P 1'
#
loop_
_entity.id
_entity.type
_entity.pdbx_description
1 polymer ?
#
loop_
_entity_poly.entity_id
_entity_poly.type
_entity_poly.pdbx_seq_one_letter_code
_entity_poly.pdbx_strand_id
1 'polypeptide(L)'
;MEAKRRGRPPNIERPKLVHADRVISKAVYHLLMWGFPKRTIGGRAGVCEVVGLKAAQILRRDDGGGRALGEDRIEQIFETWFVAEQKSRTDARRWPLRGYSSVSKDSRGERRPNKQMSLQELAAELLQNGGEWVRSAPIVATGDYELTPKAAKLLGPTPKFEKTG
;
A
#
# COMPACT_ATOMS: atom_id res chain seq x y z
N MET A 1 -20.43 22.57 6.79
CA MET A 1 -19.05 22.67 6.30
C MET A 1 -18.18 21.81 7.19
N GLU A 2 -17.82 20.62 6.72
CA GLU A 2 -17.12 19.61 7.52
C GLU A 2 -15.62 19.93 7.55
N ALA A 3 -15.07 20.07 8.76
CA ALA A 3 -13.67 20.43 8.95
C ALA A 3 -12.75 19.33 8.42
N LYS A 4 -11.93 19.67 7.43
CA LYS A 4 -10.80 18.87 6.93
C LYS A 4 -9.93 18.45 8.13
N ARG A 5 -10.08 17.20 8.60
CA ARG A 5 -9.26 16.64 9.69
C ARG A 5 -7.80 16.61 9.23
N ARG A 6 -7.01 17.61 9.65
CA ARG A 6 -5.56 17.68 9.41
C ARG A 6 -4.92 16.44 10.02
N GLY A 7 -4.22 15.65 9.20
CA GLY A 7 -3.48 14.49 9.66
C GLY A 7 -2.53 14.89 10.79
N ARG A 8 -2.63 14.22 11.93
CA ARG A 8 -1.67 14.38 13.03
C ARG A 8 -0.28 14.06 12.47
N PRO A 9 0.75 14.87 12.72
CA PRO A 9 2.10 14.54 12.30
C PRO A 9 2.49 13.15 12.84
N PRO A 10 3.34 12.40 12.11
CA PRO A 10 3.84 11.11 12.58
C PRO A 10 4.40 11.26 13.99
N ASN A 11 4.20 10.24 14.83
CA ASN A 11 4.62 10.29 16.23
C ASN A 11 6.14 10.10 16.32
N ILE A 12 6.91 11.17 16.04
CA ILE A 12 8.39 11.17 15.99
C ILE A 12 8.99 10.81 17.37
N GLU A 13 8.26 11.06 18.45
CA GLU A 13 8.70 10.86 19.83
C GLU A 13 8.77 9.39 20.25
N ARG A 14 8.27 8.45 19.43
CA ARG A 14 8.27 7.01 19.74
C ARG A 14 8.84 6.18 18.58
N PRO A 15 10.17 5.98 18.51
CA PRO A 15 10.83 5.29 17.39
C PRO A 15 10.26 3.91 17.05
N LYS A 16 9.86 3.13 18.06
CA LYS A 16 9.21 1.82 17.86
C LYS A 16 7.87 1.92 17.12
N LEU A 17 7.08 2.95 17.42
CA LEU A 17 5.81 3.19 16.72
C LEU A 17 6.05 3.65 15.29
N VAL A 18 7.05 4.50 15.06
CA VAL A 18 7.43 4.93 13.70
C VAL A 18 7.85 3.73 12.84
N HIS A 19 8.63 2.82 13.40
CA HIS A 19 9.02 1.60 12.70
C HIS A 19 7.78 0.74 12.37
N ALA A 20 6.92 0.46 13.35
CA ALA A 20 5.71 -0.33 13.12
C ALA A 20 4.78 0.31 12.08
N ASP A 21 4.57 1.63 12.16
CA ASP A 21 3.75 2.38 11.21
C ASP A 21 4.33 2.31 9.78
N ARG A 22 5.67 2.30 9.63
CA ARG A 22 6.32 2.09 8.33
C ARG A 22 6.10 0.68 7.79
N VAL A 23 6.23 -0.34 8.64
CA VAL A 23 5.99 -1.75 8.28
C VAL A 23 4.53 -1.95 7.84
N ILE A 24 3.57 -1.40 8.61
CA ILE A 24 2.15 -1.37 8.26
C ILE A 24 1.94 -0.74 6.88
N SER A 25 2.54 0.42 6.65
CA SER A 25 2.31 1.19 5.42
C SER A 25 2.80 0.44 4.17
N LYS A 26 3.98 -0.19 4.25
CA LYS A 26 4.50 -1.05 3.18
C LYS A 26 3.60 -2.27 2.96
N ALA A 27 3.18 -2.95 4.03
CA ALA A 27 2.28 -4.10 3.93
C ALA A 27 0.96 -3.73 3.23
N VAL A 28 0.34 -2.63 3.64
CA VAL A 28 -0.87 -2.08 3.00
C VAL A 28 -0.62 -1.79 1.52
N TYR A 29 0.49 -1.14 1.19
CA TYR A 29 0.86 -0.85 -0.20
C TYR A 29 0.93 -2.12 -1.06
N HIS A 30 1.66 -3.14 -0.61
CA HIS A 30 1.78 -4.41 -1.34
C HIS A 30 0.43 -5.09 -1.56
N LEU A 31 -0.39 -5.20 -0.51
CA LEU A 31 -1.71 -5.84 -0.60
C LEU A 31 -2.65 -5.09 -1.55
N LEU A 32 -2.61 -3.76 -1.55
CA LEU A 32 -3.38 -2.94 -2.49
C LEU A 32 -2.89 -3.11 -3.94
N MET A 33 -1.57 -3.21 -4.13
CA MET A 33 -0.95 -3.50 -5.43
C MET A 33 -1.23 -4.92 -5.93
N TRP A 34 -1.61 -5.84 -5.04
CA TRP A 34 -2.09 -7.19 -5.36
C TRP A 34 -3.61 -7.29 -5.49
N GLY A 35 -4.30 -6.15 -5.48
CA GLY A 35 -5.71 -6.05 -5.86
C GLY A 35 -6.70 -6.36 -4.74
N PHE A 36 -6.23 -6.48 -3.49
CA PHE A 36 -7.13 -6.62 -2.35
C PHE A 36 -7.90 -5.30 -2.08
N PRO A 37 -9.16 -5.37 -1.64
CA PRO A 37 -9.95 -4.18 -1.36
C PRO A 37 -9.40 -3.46 -0.12
N LYS A 38 -9.37 -2.12 -0.16
CA LYS A 38 -8.84 -1.30 0.95
C LYS A 38 -9.63 -1.55 2.25
N ARG A 39 -10.96 -1.56 2.14
CA ARG A 39 -11.93 -1.84 3.22
C ARG A 39 -12.82 -3.01 2.87
N THR A 40 -13.60 -3.48 3.84
CA THR A 40 -14.55 -4.56 3.70
C THR A 40 -15.62 -4.20 2.68
N ILE A 41 -15.83 -5.10 1.71
CA ILE A 41 -16.85 -4.96 0.66
C ILE A 41 -17.54 -6.32 0.50
N GLY A 42 -18.87 -6.33 0.57
CA GLY A 42 -19.67 -7.55 0.33
C GLY A 42 -19.31 -8.71 1.26
N GLY A 43 -19.07 -8.43 2.55
CA GLY A 43 -18.73 -9.43 3.57
C GLY A 43 -17.29 -9.97 3.49
N ARG A 44 -16.45 -9.48 2.58
CA ARG A 44 -15.03 -9.85 2.49
C ARG A 44 -14.17 -8.80 3.17
N ALA A 45 -13.37 -9.20 4.15
CA ALA A 45 -12.52 -8.31 4.93
C ALA A 45 -11.54 -7.53 4.03
N GLY A 46 -11.38 -6.24 4.34
CA GLY A 46 -10.43 -5.35 3.68
C GLY A 46 -9.01 -5.43 4.22
N VAL A 47 -8.09 -4.82 3.48
CA VAL A 47 -6.68 -4.71 3.84
C VAL A 47 -6.51 -3.98 5.18
N CYS A 48 -7.22 -2.88 5.40
CA CYS A 48 -7.06 -2.05 6.60
C CYS A 48 -7.44 -2.81 7.88
N GLU A 49 -8.54 -3.56 7.85
CA GLU A 49 -9.04 -4.37 8.96
C GLU A 49 -8.09 -5.52 9.28
N VAL A 50 -7.69 -6.27 8.25
CA VAL A 50 -6.81 -7.42 8.43
C VAL A 50 -5.42 -6.99 8.90
N VAL A 51 -4.85 -5.93 8.32
CA VAL A 51 -3.54 -5.41 8.74
C VAL A 51 -3.61 -4.84 10.15
N GLY A 52 -4.69 -4.14 10.52
CA GLY A 52 -4.86 -3.64 11.89
C GLY A 52 -4.83 -4.75 12.94
N LEU A 53 -5.58 -5.82 12.70
CA LEU A 53 -5.60 -7.00 13.57
C LEU A 53 -4.22 -7.69 13.63
N LYS A 54 -3.57 -7.90 12.48
CA LYS A 54 -2.28 -8.59 12.42
C LYS A 54 -1.14 -7.73 12.99
N ALA A 55 -1.17 -6.42 12.85
CA ALA A 55 -0.16 -5.52 13.39
C ALA A 55 -0.19 -5.51 14.93
N ALA A 56 -1.36 -5.59 15.55
CA ALA A 56 -1.46 -5.76 17.00
C ALA A 56 -0.84 -7.08 17.48
N GLN A 57 -1.08 -8.17 16.74
CA GLN A 57 -0.54 -9.49 17.07
C GLN A 57 0.98 -9.58 16.89
N ILE A 58 1.50 -9.09 15.76
CA ILE A 58 2.89 -9.31 15.33
C ILE A 58 3.81 -8.20 15.79
N LEU A 59 3.41 -6.93 15.58
CA LEU A 59 4.25 -5.76 15.85
C LEU A 59 3.99 -5.15 17.23
N ARG A 60 3.04 -5.70 18.00
CA ARG A 60 2.50 -5.09 19.23
C ARG A 60 2.07 -3.65 18.99
N ARG A 61 1.49 -3.41 17.80
CA ARG A 61 1.00 -2.11 17.40
C ARG A 61 -0.51 -2.06 17.60
N ASP A 62 -0.91 -1.73 18.81
CA ASP A 62 -2.29 -1.61 19.26
C ASP A 62 -2.69 -0.14 19.48
N ASP A 63 -3.95 0.09 19.81
CA ASP A 63 -4.40 1.32 20.43
C ASP A 63 -3.89 1.39 21.89
N GLY A 64 -3.97 2.57 22.51
CA GLY A 64 -3.51 2.74 23.90
C GLY A 64 -4.24 1.86 24.94
N GLY A 65 -5.31 1.15 24.54
CA GLY A 65 -6.05 0.19 25.35
C GLY A 65 -5.74 -1.28 25.01
N GLY A 66 -4.71 -1.56 24.21
CA GLY A 66 -4.30 -2.93 23.85
C GLY A 66 -5.17 -3.59 22.77
N ARG A 67 -6.07 -2.85 22.11
CA ARG A 67 -6.91 -3.37 21.02
C ARG A 67 -6.26 -3.11 19.67
N ALA A 68 -6.66 -3.89 18.66
CA ALA A 68 -6.21 -3.64 17.30
C ALA A 68 -6.57 -2.23 16.82
N LEU A 69 -5.68 -1.61 16.04
CA LEU A 69 -6.00 -0.34 15.39
C LEU A 69 -7.16 -0.52 14.43
N GLY A 70 -8.14 0.40 14.50
CA GLY A 70 -9.25 0.45 13.56
C GLY A 70 -8.79 0.78 12.13
N GLU A 71 -9.64 0.44 11.16
CA GLU A 71 -9.38 0.63 9.72
C GLU A 71 -9.00 2.07 9.36
N ASP A 72 -9.71 3.06 9.92
CA ASP A 72 -9.44 4.48 9.70
C ASP A 72 -8.02 4.86 10.12
N ARG A 73 -7.53 4.26 11.21
CA ARG A 73 -6.20 4.56 11.73
C ARG A 73 -5.11 3.93 10.87
N ILE A 74 -5.33 2.71 10.38
CA ILE A 74 -4.41 2.04 9.44
C ILE A 74 -4.37 2.81 8.11
N GLU A 75 -5.53 3.26 7.62
CA GLU A 75 -5.64 4.10 6.43
C GLU A 75 -4.88 5.41 6.60
N GLN A 76 -5.04 6.10 7.73
CA GLN A 76 -4.32 7.34 8.02
C GLN A 76 -2.80 7.13 8.07
N ILE A 77 -2.33 6.03 8.69
CA ILE A 77 -0.91 5.66 8.74
C ILE A 77 -0.37 5.47 7.31
N PHE A 78 -1.07 4.68 6.50
CA PHE A 78 -0.69 4.42 5.12
C PHE A 78 -0.65 5.69 4.27
N GLU A 79 -1.68 6.54 4.33
CA GLU A 79 -1.75 7.76 3.52
C GLU A 79 -0.68 8.78 3.90
N THR A 80 -0.43 8.93 5.20
CA THR A 80 0.64 9.81 5.69
C THR A 80 2.00 9.35 5.18
N TRP A 81 2.29 8.04 5.26
CA TRP A 81 3.51 7.47 4.72
C TRP A 81 3.59 7.60 3.20
N PHE A 82 2.52 7.27 2.48
CA PHE A 82 2.52 7.28 1.02
C PHE A 82 2.81 8.68 0.46
N VAL A 83 2.19 9.72 1.02
CA VAL A 83 2.46 11.11 0.63
C VAL A 83 3.91 11.51 0.93
N ALA A 84 4.43 11.14 2.11
CA ALA A 84 5.82 11.45 2.48
C ALA A 84 6.84 10.72 1.57
N GLU A 85 6.59 9.45 1.27
CA GLU A 85 7.42 8.63 0.38
C GLU A 85 7.40 9.14 -1.06
N GLN A 86 6.24 9.58 -1.55
CA GLN A 86 6.12 10.22 -2.87
C GLN A 86 6.96 11.50 -2.97
N LYS A 87 6.87 12.35 -1.96
CA LYS A 87 7.66 13.59 -1.89
C LYS A 87 9.15 13.27 -1.85
N SER A 88 9.56 12.39 -0.95
CA SER A 88 10.96 11.97 -0.78
C SER A 88 11.58 11.43 -2.08
N ARG A 89 10.84 10.60 -2.84
CA ARG A 89 11.30 10.09 -4.13
C ARG A 89 11.44 11.18 -5.17
N THR A 90 10.46 12.07 -5.28
CA THR A 90 10.52 13.23 -6.18
C THR A 90 11.73 14.11 -5.86
N ASP A 91 11.92 14.46 -4.59
CA ASP A 91 13.05 15.27 -4.12
C ASP A 91 14.41 14.59 -4.42
N ALA A 92 14.46 13.27 -4.29
CA ALA A 92 15.63 12.45 -4.61
C ALA A 92 15.79 12.11 -6.11
N ARG A 93 14.98 12.70 -7.01
CA ARG A 93 14.95 12.39 -8.46
C ARG A 93 14.77 10.91 -8.77
N ARG A 94 14.04 10.19 -7.92
CA ARG A 94 13.65 8.79 -8.10
C ARG A 94 12.22 8.71 -8.62
N TRP A 95 11.92 7.61 -9.31
CA TRP A 95 10.55 7.35 -9.75
C TRP A 95 9.59 7.31 -8.55
N PRO A 96 8.48 8.08 -8.62
CA PRO A 96 7.45 8.05 -7.59
C PRO A 96 6.84 6.65 -7.45
N LEU A 97 6.28 6.36 -6.29
CA LEU A 97 5.48 5.14 -6.14
C LEU A 97 4.24 5.24 -7.03
N ARG A 98 3.84 4.12 -7.62
CA ARG A 98 2.56 4.09 -8.36
C ARG A 98 1.42 3.98 -7.37
N GLY A 99 0.39 4.81 -7.52
CA GLY A 99 -0.85 4.63 -6.79
C GLY A 99 -1.53 3.33 -7.23
N TYR A 100 -2.00 2.50 -6.31
CA TYR A 100 -2.69 1.25 -6.67
C TYR A 100 -3.93 1.47 -7.55
N SER A 101 -4.55 2.64 -7.48
CA SER A 101 -5.70 3.04 -8.30
C SER A 101 -5.34 3.35 -9.77
N SER A 102 -4.05 3.51 -10.09
CA SER A 102 -3.61 3.67 -11.47
C SER A 102 -3.53 2.35 -12.23
N VAL A 103 -3.55 1.21 -11.54
CA VAL A 103 -3.41 -0.13 -12.14
C VAL A 103 -4.78 -0.83 -12.22
N SER A 104 -5.08 -1.45 -13.35
CA SER A 104 -6.31 -2.24 -13.51
C SER A 104 -6.43 -3.34 -12.44
N LYS A 105 -7.67 -3.76 -12.13
CA LYS A 105 -7.91 -4.79 -11.12
C LYS A 105 -7.26 -6.12 -11.53
N ASP A 106 -7.30 -6.44 -12.80
CA ASP A 106 -6.79 -7.70 -13.34
C ASP A 106 -5.26 -7.73 -13.28
N SER A 107 -4.59 -6.66 -13.71
CA SER A 107 -3.13 -6.54 -13.57
C SER A 107 -2.67 -6.60 -12.11
N ARG A 108 -3.46 -6.07 -11.17
CA ARG A 108 -3.16 -6.21 -9.74
C ARG A 108 -3.30 -7.65 -9.23
N GLY A 109 -4.31 -8.38 -9.70
CA GLY A 109 -4.50 -9.80 -9.36
C GLY A 109 -3.36 -10.70 -9.87
N GLU A 110 -2.80 -10.39 -11.03
CA GLU A 110 -1.65 -11.11 -11.60
C GLU A 110 -0.35 -10.89 -10.82
N ARG A 111 -0.19 -9.70 -10.22
CA ARG A 111 0.98 -9.36 -9.39
C ARG A 111 1.01 -10.09 -8.06
N ARG A 112 -0.07 -10.78 -7.67
CA ARG A 112 -0.11 -11.51 -6.39
C ARG A 112 0.89 -12.67 -6.44
N PRO A 113 1.85 -12.73 -5.50
CA PRO A 113 2.94 -13.70 -5.55
C PRO A 113 2.51 -15.13 -5.25
N ASN A 114 1.47 -15.31 -4.44
CA ASN A 114 0.88 -16.60 -4.16
C ASN A 114 -0.64 -16.45 -4.16
N LYS A 115 -1.31 -17.08 -5.12
CA LYS A 115 -2.77 -16.97 -5.29
C LYS A 115 -3.54 -17.88 -4.33
N GLN A 116 -2.86 -18.87 -3.76
CA GLN A 116 -3.40 -19.83 -2.80
C GLN A 116 -3.43 -19.24 -1.39
N MET A 117 -2.54 -18.30 -1.07
CA MET A 117 -2.55 -17.62 0.23
C MET A 117 -3.70 -16.62 0.35
N SER A 118 -4.34 -16.65 1.52
CA SER A 118 -5.35 -15.70 1.94
C SER A 118 -4.76 -14.31 2.22
N LEU A 119 -5.63 -13.29 2.28
CA LEU A 119 -5.25 -11.94 2.68
C LEU A 119 -4.57 -11.93 4.06
N GLN A 120 -5.06 -12.75 4.98
CA GLN A 120 -4.57 -12.86 6.36
C GLN A 120 -3.16 -13.44 6.40
N GLU A 121 -2.88 -14.46 5.61
CA GLU A 121 -1.55 -15.08 5.53
C GLU A 121 -0.55 -14.14 4.86
N LEU A 122 -0.93 -13.51 3.74
CA LEU A 122 -0.07 -12.53 3.06
C LEU A 122 0.23 -11.31 3.94
N ALA A 123 -0.77 -10.80 4.67
CA ALA A 123 -0.58 -9.70 5.60
C ALA A 123 0.36 -10.10 6.75
N ALA A 124 0.18 -11.30 7.32
CA ALA A 124 1.07 -11.79 8.38
C ALA A 124 2.52 -11.91 7.89
N GLU A 125 2.72 -12.47 6.70
CA GLU A 125 4.05 -12.63 6.10
C GLU A 125 4.72 -11.28 5.83
N LEU A 126 4.00 -10.31 5.25
CA LEU A 126 4.54 -8.96 5.06
C LEU A 126 4.93 -8.30 6.39
N LEU A 127 4.07 -8.38 7.41
CA LEU A 127 4.35 -7.76 8.70
C LEU A 127 5.52 -8.42 9.44
N GLN A 128 5.67 -9.74 9.35
CA GLN A 128 6.82 -10.46 9.91
C GLN A 128 8.14 -10.10 9.23
N ASN A 129 8.09 -9.73 7.95
CA ASN A 129 9.26 -9.40 7.14
C ASN A 129 9.46 -7.87 6.96
N GLY A 130 9.05 -7.07 7.94
CA GLY A 130 9.31 -5.63 7.92
C GLY A 130 8.58 -4.86 6.79
N GLY A 131 7.51 -5.45 6.28
CA GLY A 131 6.66 -4.89 5.22
C GLY A 131 7.12 -5.29 3.82
N GLU A 132 8.14 -6.13 3.70
CA GLU A 132 8.71 -6.58 2.42
C GLU A 132 8.23 -7.98 2.05
N TRP A 133 8.08 -8.22 0.75
CA TRP A 133 7.88 -9.57 0.24
C TRP A 133 9.24 -10.22 -0.04
N VAL A 134 9.57 -11.28 0.69
CA VAL A 134 10.90 -11.92 0.66
C VAL A 134 10.95 -13.18 -0.20
N ARG A 135 9.81 -13.73 -0.60
CA ARG A 135 9.76 -14.87 -1.53
C ARG A 135 9.87 -14.40 -2.98
N SER A 136 9.99 -15.35 -3.89
CA SER A 136 9.91 -15.10 -5.32
C SER A 136 8.64 -14.31 -5.65
N ALA A 137 8.81 -13.11 -6.19
CA ALA A 137 7.74 -12.34 -6.77
C ALA A 137 7.45 -12.87 -8.19
N PRO A 138 6.20 -12.77 -8.67
CA PRO A 138 5.89 -13.16 -10.03
C PRO A 138 6.63 -12.21 -10.97
N ILE A 139 7.36 -12.78 -11.93
CA ILE A 139 8.00 -12.01 -13.00
C ILE A 139 6.87 -11.53 -13.90
N VAL A 140 6.44 -10.29 -13.69
CA VAL A 140 5.53 -9.62 -14.61
C VAL A 140 6.35 -9.28 -15.83
N ALA A 141 6.07 -9.92 -16.98
CA ALA A 141 6.72 -9.60 -18.25
C ALA A 141 6.53 -8.10 -18.52
N THR A 142 7.60 -7.33 -18.29
CA THR A 142 7.81 -5.90 -18.56
C THR A 142 6.62 -5.05 -19.07
N GLY A 143 6.28 -4.01 -18.30
CA GLY A 143 5.79 -2.72 -18.82
C GLY A 143 4.27 -2.55 -18.93
N ASP A 144 3.63 -2.00 -17.88
CA ASP A 144 2.33 -1.30 -17.92
C ASP A 144 1.33 -1.70 -19.01
N TYR A 145 0.59 -2.79 -18.82
CA TYR A 145 -0.43 -3.11 -19.82
C TYR A 145 -1.79 -2.47 -19.60
N GLU A 146 -2.20 -2.10 -18.39
CA GLU A 146 -3.51 -1.47 -18.22
C GLU A 146 -3.52 -0.46 -17.09
N LEU A 147 -3.27 0.79 -17.46
CA LEU A 147 -3.71 1.90 -16.65
C LEU A 147 -5.24 1.86 -16.58
N THR A 148 -5.79 2.21 -15.41
CA THR A 148 -7.22 2.47 -15.36
C THR A 148 -7.56 3.57 -16.38
N PRO A 149 -8.76 3.57 -17.01
CA PRO A 149 -9.11 4.58 -18.01
C PRO A 149 -8.91 6.03 -17.54
N LYS A 150 -9.07 6.26 -16.22
CA LYS A 150 -8.81 7.54 -15.56
C LYS A 150 -7.32 7.90 -15.53
N ALA A 151 -6.44 6.93 -15.27
CA ALA A 151 -5.00 7.14 -15.23
C ALA A 151 -4.41 7.32 -16.65
N ALA A 152 -4.92 6.60 -17.65
CA ALA A 152 -4.54 6.78 -19.04
C ALA A 152 -4.82 8.21 -19.55
N LYS A 153 -5.99 8.78 -19.21
CA LYS A 153 -6.35 10.17 -19.57
C LYS A 153 -5.44 11.23 -18.95
N LEU A 154 -4.85 10.98 -17.78
CA LEU A 154 -3.99 11.93 -17.07
C LEU A 154 -2.54 11.94 -17.58
N LEU A 155 -2.09 10.86 -18.22
CA LEU A 155 -0.71 10.75 -18.69
C LEU A 155 -0.48 11.33 -20.09
N GLY A 156 -1.55 11.75 -20.80
CA GLY A 156 -1.44 12.30 -22.15
C GLY A 156 -0.87 11.30 -23.18
N PRO A 157 -0.76 11.67 -24.46
CA PRO A 157 -0.11 10.82 -25.45
C PRO A 157 1.38 10.69 -25.12
N THR A 158 1.86 9.45 -25.06
CA THR A 158 3.28 9.11 -24.90
C THR A 158 4.13 9.89 -25.92
N PRO A 159 5.21 10.58 -25.53
CA PRO A 159 6.09 11.24 -26.49
C PRO A 159 6.64 10.19 -27.47
N LYS A 160 6.39 10.41 -28.76
CA LYS A 160 6.91 9.55 -29.83
C LYS A 160 8.42 9.78 -29.90
N PHE A 161 9.21 8.76 -29.57
CA PHE A 161 10.61 8.77 -29.94
C PHE A 161 10.69 8.61 -31.45
N GLU A 162 11.02 9.69 -32.14
CA GLU A 162 11.41 9.62 -33.55
C GLU A 162 12.70 8.80 -33.63
N LYS A 163 12.64 7.69 -34.37
CA LYS A 163 13.85 6.95 -34.75
C LYS A 163 14.67 7.87 -35.63
N THR A 164 15.75 8.40 -35.11
CA THR A 164 16.84 8.94 -35.93
C THR A 164 17.45 7.75 -36.67
N GLY A 165 17.26 7.74 -37.98
CA GLY A 165 17.91 6.82 -38.92
C GLY A 165 19.32 7.28 -39.26
#